data_AF-A0A370S2M9-F1
#
_entry.id   AF-A0A370S2M9-F1
#
_cell.length_a   1.000
_cell.length_b   1.000
_cell.length_c   1.000
_cell.angle_alpha   90.00
_cell.angle_beta   90.00
_cell.angle_gamma   90.00
#
_symmetry.space_group_name_H-M   'P 1'
#
loop_
_entity.id
_entity.type
_entity.pdbx_description
1 polymer ?
#
loop_
_entity_poly.entity_id
_entity_poly.type
_entity_poly.pdbx_seq_one_letter_code
_entity_poly.pdbx_strand_id
1 'polypeptide(L)'
;MLDSMIIGLLLSATALIVWLSMNNHSLWSARWPDYGHMVSNLPEPTAWLRWVLGDISEVAFYKHEFASIGLLAGAYLGYWANRTGKSWQGFTICYGSGLWPWLVTSSLLGLVLSNLVWGWTVTATSWQPTFAAFVSLPAAMVLMFGGGWKVAINGAIMGALFVTPMCMLIVNYVCNPLGLPVVIGNVSGMAIASIGAFVLCRYIPSLVTSAAPEQVAEEASIPVTAKAPDYGVVWSIRRVLADFSEAPFFGNEWASLGLIVGALLAFTLNPMSPVYGTGLLPQLLAGQALTSALGVLIWRKQWIARGWYPTYVPLVSVVPAAILTYGGDWQVIVSSALLGALIAPPLACALAQRVPGHMHGFIGNVLSMAISTLLILPLVGWLASH
;
A
#
# COMPACT_ATOMS: atom_id res chain seq x y z
N MET A 1 -25.52 20.81 3.14
CA MET A 1 -25.36 21.60 1.89
C MET A 1 -23.89 21.76 1.52
N LEU A 2 -23.02 22.30 2.37
CA LEU A 2 -21.60 22.50 2.05
C LEU A 2 -20.85 21.18 1.72
N ASP A 3 -21.08 20.12 2.51
CA ASP A 3 -20.43 18.82 2.30
C ASP A 3 -20.82 18.16 0.96
N SER A 4 -22.11 18.20 0.61
CA SER A 4 -22.61 17.69 -0.67
C SER A 4 -22.06 18.48 -1.86
N MET A 5 -21.81 19.78 -1.67
CA MET A 5 -21.23 20.66 -2.67
C MET A 5 -19.74 20.36 -2.89
N ILE A 6 -18.99 20.10 -1.81
CA ILE A 6 -17.56 19.71 -1.88
C ILE A 6 -17.40 18.35 -2.56
N ILE A 7 -18.21 17.36 -2.18
CA ILE A 7 -18.20 16.03 -2.81
C ILE A 7 -18.61 16.14 -4.28
N GLY A 8 -19.64 16.94 -4.59
CA GLY A 8 -20.05 17.21 -5.97
C GLY A 8 -18.96 17.87 -6.79
N LEU A 9 -18.22 18.84 -6.21
CA LEU A 9 -17.08 19.50 -6.84
C LEU A 9 -15.91 18.55 -7.10
N LEU A 10 -15.59 17.68 -6.15
CA LEU A 10 -14.55 16.67 -6.33
C LEU A 10 -14.92 15.68 -7.42
N LEU A 11 -16.14 15.14 -7.39
CA LEU A 11 -16.62 14.19 -8.40
C LEU A 11 -16.68 14.83 -9.80
N SER A 12 -17.15 16.07 -9.90
CA SER A 12 -17.21 16.78 -11.19
C SER A 12 -15.83 17.17 -11.70
N ALA A 13 -14.91 17.59 -10.83
CA ALA A 13 -13.51 17.83 -11.20
C ALA A 13 -12.83 16.54 -11.67
N THR A 14 -13.01 15.43 -10.95
CA THR A 14 -12.49 14.12 -11.36
C THR A 14 -13.08 13.67 -12.69
N ALA A 15 -14.40 13.77 -12.88
CA ALA A 15 -15.06 13.43 -14.14
C ALA A 15 -14.58 14.31 -15.30
N LEU A 16 -14.38 15.62 -15.06
CA LEU A 16 -13.84 16.54 -16.04
C LEU A 16 -12.40 16.20 -16.42
N ILE A 17 -11.54 15.89 -15.44
CA ILE A 17 -10.15 15.47 -15.67
C ILE A 17 -10.12 14.18 -16.49
N VAL A 18 -10.94 13.18 -16.14
CA VAL A 18 -11.05 11.93 -16.90
C VAL A 18 -11.53 12.19 -18.32
N TRP A 19 -12.58 12.99 -18.50
CA TRP A 19 -13.13 13.33 -19.81
C TRP A 19 -12.13 14.08 -20.68
N LEU A 20 -11.43 15.07 -20.13
CA LEU A 20 -10.37 15.81 -20.82
C LEU A 20 -9.22 14.87 -21.22
N SER A 21 -8.87 13.92 -20.35
CA SER A 21 -7.83 12.93 -20.62
C SER A 21 -8.18 11.98 -21.74
N MET A 22 -9.40 11.43 -21.74
CA MET A 22 -9.83 10.54 -22.81
C MET A 22 -9.95 11.24 -24.16
N ASN A 23 -10.42 12.48 -24.20
CA ASN A 23 -10.59 13.23 -25.46
C ASN A 23 -9.29 13.80 -26.03
N ASN A 24 -8.28 14.05 -25.19
CA ASN A 24 -7.01 14.65 -25.62
C ASN A 24 -5.81 13.69 -25.50
N HIS A 25 -6.06 12.39 -25.33
CA HIS A 25 -5.04 11.36 -25.12
C HIS A 25 -3.89 11.43 -26.15
N SER A 26 -4.18 11.63 -27.45
CA SER A 26 -3.15 11.70 -28.50
C SER A 26 -2.23 12.93 -28.39
N LEU A 27 -2.73 14.04 -27.81
CA LEU A 27 -1.94 15.25 -27.56
C LEU A 27 -1.11 15.12 -26.27
N TRP A 28 -1.57 14.29 -25.33
CA TRP A 28 -0.98 14.14 -23.99
C TRP A 28 0.07 13.03 -23.91
N SER A 29 -0.11 11.93 -24.64
CA SER A 29 0.89 10.86 -24.75
C SER A 29 2.19 11.36 -25.38
N ALA A 30 2.14 12.43 -26.17
CA ALA A 30 3.32 13.13 -26.71
C ALA A 30 4.03 14.03 -25.68
N ARG A 31 3.48 14.21 -24.46
CA ARG A 31 3.94 15.23 -23.49
C ARG A 31 4.25 14.71 -22.08
N TRP A 32 3.61 13.64 -21.59
CA TRP A 32 3.95 13.08 -20.27
C TRP A 32 5.02 11.97 -20.39
N PRO A 33 6.20 12.11 -19.75
CA PRO A 33 7.26 11.12 -19.93
C PRO A 33 6.91 9.79 -19.27
N ASP A 34 7.19 8.70 -19.98
CA ASP A 34 6.93 7.33 -19.53
C ASP A 34 7.87 6.87 -18.39
N TYR A 35 7.68 5.64 -17.94
CA TYR A 35 8.49 5.03 -16.89
C TYR A 35 9.97 4.93 -17.30
N GLY A 36 10.26 4.56 -18.55
CA GLY A 36 11.63 4.41 -19.06
C GLY A 36 12.39 5.74 -19.06
N HIS A 37 11.72 6.83 -19.45
CA HIS A 37 12.25 8.18 -19.37
C HIS A 37 12.52 8.58 -17.91
N MET A 38 11.62 8.27 -16.98
CA MET A 38 11.83 8.57 -15.56
C MET A 38 13.06 7.86 -15.02
N VAL A 39 13.24 6.57 -15.32
CA VAL A 39 14.39 5.77 -14.85
C VAL A 39 15.70 6.25 -15.48
N SER A 40 15.72 6.51 -16.79
CA SER A 40 16.95 6.93 -17.49
C SER A 40 17.43 8.32 -17.07
N ASN A 41 16.53 9.19 -16.62
CA ASN A 41 16.86 10.54 -16.20
C ASN A 41 16.84 10.72 -14.68
N LEU A 42 16.91 9.64 -13.89
CA LEU A 42 16.88 9.72 -12.41
C LEU A 42 17.81 10.76 -11.76
N PRO A 43 19.02 11.06 -12.29
CA PRO A 43 19.85 12.13 -11.75
C PRO A 43 19.24 13.54 -11.87
N GLU A 44 18.28 13.75 -12.78
CA GLU A 44 17.58 15.01 -12.93
C GLU A 44 16.60 15.24 -11.77
N PRO A 45 16.54 16.45 -11.18
CA PRO A 45 15.69 16.71 -10.02
C PRO A 45 14.20 16.40 -10.23
N THR A 46 13.70 16.60 -11.45
CA THR A 46 12.30 16.34 -11.81
C THR A 46 11.99 14.85 -11.86
N ALA A 47 12.86 14.05 -12.49
CA ALA A 47 12.73 12.60 -12.55
C ALA A 47 12.92 11.97 -11.17
N TRP A 48 13.87 12.46 -10.37
CA TRP A 48 14.04 12.04 -8.98
C TRP A 48 12.80 12.32 -8.14
N LEU A 49 12.22 13.52 -8.24
CA LEU A 49 11.00 13.87 -7.52
C LEU A 49 9.83 12.96 -7.92
N ARG A 50 9.66 12.69 -9.23
CA ARG A 50 8.65 11.76 -9.73
C ARG A 50 8.89 10.35 -9.21
N TRP A 51 10.13 9.89 -9.15
CA TRP A 51 10.50 8.59 -8.59
C TRP A 51 10.10 8.44 -7.13
N VAL A 52 10.50 9.41 -6.30
CA VAL A 52 10.20 9.45 -4.86
C VAL A 52 8.70 9.56 -4.61
N LEU A 53 8.00 10.41 -5.35
CA LEU A 53 6.54 10.48 -5.25
C LEU A 53 5.90 9.17 -5.70
N GLY A 54 6.39 8.56 -6.79
CA GLY A 54 5.91 7.30 -7.32
C GLY A 54 6.02 6.12 -6.33
N ASP A 55 7.06 6.10 -5.49
CA ASP A 55 7.26 5.06 -4.46
C ASP A 55 6.04 4.89 -3.53
N ILE A 56 5.32 5.97 -3.22
CA ILE A 56 4.16 5.93 -2.31
C ILE A 56 3.06 4.98 -2.82
N SER A 57 2.86 4.91 -4.15
CA SER A 57 1.88 4.02 -4.80
C SER A 57 2.46 2.68 -5.24
N GLU A 58 3.75 2.46 -5.02
CA GLU A 58 4.45 1.26 -5.48
C GLU A 58 4.06 0.00 -4.70
N VAL A 59 3.54 0.16 -3.48
CA VAL A 59 2.92 -0.94 -2.73
C VAL A 59 1.72 -1.58 -3.47
N ALA A 60 1.05 -0.81 -4.32
CA ALA A 60 -0.03 -1.29 -5.19
C ALA A 60 0.47 -1.60 -6.62
N PHE A 61 1.79 -1.57 -6.84
CA PHE A 61 2.48 -1.82 -8.12
C PHE A 61 2.20 -0.77 -9.20
N TYR A 62 1.72 0.43 -8.83
CA TYR A 62 1.44 1.48 -9.81
C TYR A 62 2.66 2.35 -10.12
N LYS A 63 3.50 2.63 -9.11
CA LYS A 63 4.76 3.39 -9.25
C LYS A 63 4.56 4.70 -10.04
N HIS A 64 3.61 5.54 -9.60
CA HIS A 64 3.30 6.80 -10.29
C HIS A 64 2.84 7.92 -9.34
N GLU A 65 3.33 9.13 -9.56
CA GLU A 65 3.10 10.33 -8.74
C GLU A 65 1.62 10.69 -8.59
N PHE A 66 0.82 10.61 -9.66
CA PHE A 66 -0.63 10.88 -9.57
C PHE A 66 -1.38 9.88 -8.70
N ALA A 67 -1.04 8.59 -8.77
CA ALA A 67 -1.62 7.58 -7.89
C ALA A 67 -1.25 7.89 -6.43
N SER A 68 0.00 8.26 -6.18
CA SER A 68 0.50 8.64 -4.86
C SER A 68 -0.16 9.90 -4.28
N ILE A 69 -0.27 10.96 -5.07
CA ILE A 69 -0.94 12.21 -4.66
C ILE A 69 -2.42 11.93 -4.39
N GLY A 70 -3.07 11.16 -5.27
CA GLY A 70 -4.45 10.75 -5.09
C GLY A 70 -4.66 9.96 -3.79
N LEU A 71 -3.78 8.99 -3.50
CA LEU A 71 -3.80 8.21 -2.26
C LEU A 71 -3.72 9.11 -1.03
N LEU A 72 -2.75 10.02 -0.98
CA LEU A 72 -2.55 10.91 0.17
C LEU A 72 -3.69 11.92 0.31
N ALA A 73 -4.19 12.48 -0.79
CA ALA A 73 -5.33 13.40 -0.77
C ALA A 73 -6.62 12.71 -0.30
N GLY A 74 -6.88 11.48 -0.78
CA GLY A 74 -8.00 10.67 -0.33
C GLY A 74 -7.87 10.26 1.14
N ALA A 75 -6.67 9.91 1.60
CA ALA A 75 -6.40 9.62 3.00
C ALA A 75 -6.61 10.85 3.89
N TYR A 76 -6.14 12.03 3.46
CA TYR A 76 -6.39 13.28 4.17
C TYR A 76 -7.88 13.58 4.28
N LEU A 77 -8.63 13.41 3.17
CA LEU A 77 -10.08 13.61 3.16
C LEU A 77 -10.79 12.67 4.14
N GLY A 78 -10.45 11.38 4.12
CA GLY A 78 -11.00 10.39 5.06
C GLY A 78 -10.65 10.69 6.52
N TYR A 79 -9.41 11.08 6.79
CA TYR A 79 -8.96 11.47 8.13
C TYR A 79 -9.68 12.73 8.64
N TRP A 80 -9.76 13.78 7.83
CA TRP A 80 -10.48 15.00 8.17
C TRP A 80 -11.97 14.75 8.42
N ALA A 81 -12.59 13.95 7.56
CA ALA A 81 -14.00 13.57 7.70
C ALA A 81 -14.25 12.78 8.99
N ASN A 82 -13.33 11.86 9.35
CA ASN A 82 -13.38 11.14 10.63
C ASN A 82 -13.30 12.10 11.82
N ARG A 83 -12.30 12.99 11.82
CA ARG A 83 -12.07 13.98 12.90
C ARG A 83 -13.21 14.97 13.08
N THR A 84 -13.97 15.24 12.02
CA THR A 84 -15.13 16.14 12.04
C THR A 84 -16.46 15.42 12.19
N GLY A 85 -16.45 14.11 12.49
CA GLY A 85 -17.66 13.32 12.78
C GLY A 85 -18.58 13.13 11.57
N LYS A 86 -18.05 13.19 10.35
CA LYS A 86 -18.85 13.04 9.13
C LYS A 86 -19.27 11.59 8.93
N SER A 87 -20.55 11.37 8.60
CA SER A 87 -21.09 10.03 8.35
C SER A 87 -20.49 9.34 7.12
N TRP A 88 -19.95 10.11 6.17
CA TRP A 88 -19.35 9.62 4.93
C TRP A 88 -17.84 9.40 5.03
N GLN A 89 -17.23 9.52 6.20
CA GLN A 89 -15.78 9.43 6.45
C GLN A 89 -15.05 8.20 5.88
N GLY A 90 -15.80 7.14 5.58
CA GLY A 90 -15.26 5.86 5.19
C GLY A 90 -14.94 4.94 6.37
N PHE A 91 -14.15 3.91 6.13
CA PHE A 91 -13.51 3.14 7.18
C PHE A 91 -12.46 3.99 7.90
N THR A 92 -12.32 3.82 9.21
CA THR A 92 -11.42 4.65 10.01
C THR A 92 -9.96 4.33 9.70
N ILE A 93 -9.21 5.38 9.32
CA ILE A 93 -7.78 5.28 9.03
C ILE A 93 -6.97 4.92 10.29
N CYS A 94 -5.88 4.16 10.13
CA CYS A 94 -5.00 3.74 11.23
C CYS A 94 -5.77 3.04 12.37
N TYR A 95 -6.73 2.18 12.02
CA TYR A 95 -7.61 1.48 12.96
C TYR A 95 -8.43 2.42 13.87
N GLY A 96 -8.60 3.69 13.46
CA GLY A 96 -9.29 4.70 14.27
C GLY A 96 -8.47 5.27 15.43
N SER A 97 -7.16 5.02 15.47
CA SER A 97 -6.28 5.51 16.54
C SER A 97 -6.03 7.02 16.54
N GLY A 98 -6.39 7.74 15.48
CA GLY A 98 -6.08 9.17 15.31
C GLY A 98 -4.61 9.46 14.93
N LEU A 99 -3.75 8.44 14.87
CA LEU A 99 -2.30 8.57 14.67
C LEU A 99 -1.86 8.85 13.23
N TRP A 100 -2.81 9.02 12.29
CA TRP A 100 -2.50 9.17 10.87
C TRP A 100 -1.46 10.27 10.54
N PRO A 101 -1.50 11.48 11.14
CA PRO A 101 -0.50 12.50 10.87
C PRO A 101 0.92 12.05 11.24
N TRP A 102 1.08 11.35 12.37
CA TRP A 102 2.38 10.82 12.79
C TRP A 102 2.82 9.65 11.91
N LEU A 103 1.88 8.77 11.54
CA LEU A 103 2.12 7.62 10.68
C LEU A 103 2.62 8.09 9.31
N VAL A 104 1.86 8.96 8.64
CA VAL A 104 2.22 9.45 7.30
C VAL A 104 3.53 10.25 7.34
N THR A 105 3.77 11.02 8.40
CA THR A 105 5.03 11.76 8.58
C THR A 105 6.22 10.80 8.71
N SER A 106 6.12 9.77 9.55
CA SER A 106 7.18 8.78 9.72
C SER A 106 7.45 8.00 8.44
N SER A 107 6.40 7.56 7.74
CA SER A 107 6.49 6.86 6.47
C SER A 107 7.11 7.71 5.36
N LEU A 108 6.68 8.97 5.19
CA LEU A 108 7.23 9.89 4.19
C LEU A 108 8.70 10.24 4.49
N LEU A 109 9.04 10.47 5.76
CA LEU A 109 10.42 10.72 6.15
C LEU A 109 11.29 9.48 5.88
N GLY A 110 10.81 8.28 6.24
CA GLY A 110 11.50 7.03 5.96
C GLY A 110 11.72 6.82 4.46
N LEU A 111 10.71 7.12 3.65
CA LEU A 111 10.78 7.05 2.20
C LEU A 111 11.85 7.99 1.60
N VAL A 112 11.85 9.26 2.03
CA VAL A 112 12.82 10.25 1.56
C VAL A 112 14.23 9.82 1.99
N LEU A 113 14.41 9.40 3.25
CA LEU A 113 15.69 8.91 3.75
C LEU A 113 16.16 7.66 2.97
N SER A 114 15.27 6.72 2.66
CA SER A 114 15.59 5.56 1.84
C SER A 114 16.11 5.96 0.47
N ASN A 115 15.46 6.91 -0.20
CA ASN A 115 15.89 7.40 -1.51
C ASN A 115 17.20 8.18 -1.44
N LEU A 116 17.44 8.96 -0.38
CA LEU A 116 18.69 9.69 -0.21
C LEU A 116 19.88 8.76 0.06
N VAL A 117 19.69 7.73 0.88
CA VAL A 117 20.76 6.79 1.27
C VAL A 117 21.01 5.72 0.22
N TRP A 118 19.94 5.22 -0.42
CA TRP A 118 20.00 4.04 -1.30
C TRP A 118 19.60 4.34 -2.75
N GLY A 119 19.08 5.51 -3.08
CA GLY A 119 18.60 5.81 -4.44
C GLY A 119 19.66 5.68 -5.53
N TRP A 120 20.94 5.83 -5.19
CA TRP A 120 22.07 5.61 -6.10
C TRP A 120 22.18 4.16 -6.60
N THR A 121 21.51 3.20 -5.95
CA THR A 121 21.48 1.80 -6.37
C THR A 121 20.45 1.50 -7.44
N VAL A 122 19.54 2.44 -7.72
CA VAL A 122 18.58 2.36 -8.81
C VAL A 122 19.29 2.71 -10.11
N THR A 123 19.22 1.83 -11.10
CA THR A 123 19.77 2.06 -12.44
C THR A 123 18.75 1.70 -13.51
N ALA A 124 19.05 2.02 -14.78
CA ALA A 124 18.23 1.61 -15.93
C ALA A 124 17.98 0.10 -16.01
N THR A 125 18.84 -0.71 -15.42
CA THR A 125 18.77 -2.18 -15.45
C THR A 125 18.54 -2.81 -14.07
N SER A 126 18.51 -2.00 -13.00
CA SER A 126 18.43 -2.48 -11.63
C SER A 126 17.39 -1.69 -10.85
N TRP A 127 16.24 -2.31 -10.64
CA TRP A 127 15.18 -1.79 -9.79
C TRP A 127 15.48 -2.08 -8.31
N GLN A 128 15.12 -1.16 -7.41
CA GLN A 128 15.35 -1.32 -5.96
C GLN A 128 14.12 -0.92 -5.13
N PRO A 129 13.86 -1.60 -4.00
CA PRO A 129 12.67 -1.40 -3.17
C PRO A 129 12.76 -0.19 -2.22
N THR A 130 13.04 1.00 -2.75
CA THR A 130 13.13 2.24 -1.93
C THR A 130 11.80 2.59 -1.25
N PHE A 131 10.68 2.21 -1.87
CA PHE A 131 9.34 2.37 -1.29
C PHE A 131 9.11 1.57 0.00
N ALA A 132 9.91 0.53 0.27
CA ALA A 132 9.60 -0.44 1.32
C ALA A 132 9.50 0.21 2.70
N ALA A 133 10.29 1.26 2.96
CA ALA A 133 10.19 2.04 4.20
C ALA A 133 8.82 2.73 4.36
N PHE A 134 8.19 3.20 3.29
CA PHE A 134 6.91 3.90 3.37
C PHE A 134 5.78 3.02 3.96
N VAL A 135 5.76 1.72 3.63
CA VAL A 135 4.62 0.82 3.91
C VAL A 135 4.90 -0.23 4.98
N SER A 136 5.93 -0.04 5.81
CA SER A 136 6.37 -1.08 6.75
C SER A 136 6.63 -0.53 8.15
N LEU A 137 7.88 -0.62 8.60
CA LEU A 137 8.32 -0.37 9.96
C LEU A 137 8.02 1.05 10.47
N PRO A 138 8.25 2.15 9.73
CA PRO A 138 7.95 3.50 10.22
C PRO A 138 6.50 3.65 10.68
N ALA A 139 5.56 3.19 9.86
CA ALA A 139 4.13 3.21 10.21
C ALA A 139 3.81 2.29 11.40
N ALA A 140 4.36 1.07 11.40
CA ALA A 140 4.16 0.12 12.49
C ALA A 140 4.73 0.61 13.83
N MET A 141 5.82 1.38 13.82
CA MET A 141 6.42 1.99 15.00
C MET A 141 5.46 3.01 15.63
N VAL A 142 4.85 3.88 14.81
CA VAL A 142 3.85 4.85 15.29
C VAL A 142 2.62 4.12 15.84
N LEU A 143 2.14 3.07 15.17
CA LEU A 143 0.96 2.32 15.62
C LEU A 143 1.21 1.55 16.93
N MET A 144 2.45 1.09 17.18
CA MET A 144 2.80 0.34 18.39
C MET A 144 3.20 1.22 19.57
N PHE A 145 3.92 2.31 19.30
CA PHE A 145 4.53 3.14 20.35
C PHE A 145 3.89 4.52 20.48
N GLY A 146 2.90 4.84 19.66
CA GLY A 146 2.16 6.09 19.68
C GLY A 146 2.76 7.19 18.80
N GLY A 147 2.16 8.37 18.90
CA GLY A 147 2.61 9.57 18.21
C GLY A 147 3.86 10.21 18.83
N GLY A 148 4.41 11.19 18.13
CA GLY A 148 5.50 12.03 18.60
C GLY A 148 6.75 11.95 17.72
N TRP A 149 7.52 13.04 17.71
CA TRP A 149 8.72 13.19 16.87
C TRP A 149 9.75 12.09 17.10
N LYS A 150 9.91 11.66 18.34
CA LYS A 150 10.86 10.61 18.70
C LYS A 150 10.54 9.28 18.00
N VAL A 151 9.28 8.83 18.09
CA VAL A 151 8.82 7.60 17.44
C VAL A 151 8.85 7.77 15.93
N ALA A 152 8.38 8.91 15.41
CA ALA A 152 8.31 9.15 13.98
C ALA A 152 9.70 9.18 13.31
N ILE A 153 10.68 9.88 13.91
CA ILE A 153 12.05 9.98 13.39
C ILE A 153 12.78 8.64 13.54
N ASN A 154 12.72 7.98 14.69
CA ASN A 154 13.38 6.68 14.86
C ASN A 154 12.76 5.61 13.96
N GLY A 155 11.44 5.62 13.80
CA GLY A 155 10.75 4.76 12.84
C GLY A 155 11.25 4.98 11.42
N ALA A 156 11.34 6.23 10.97
CA ALA A 156 11.86 6.59 9.66
C ALA A 156 13.32 6.14 9.45
N ILE A 157 14.19 6.40 10.42
CA ILE A 157 15.60 5.98 10.39
C ILE A 157 15.72 4.46 10.29
N MET A 158 14.98 3.71 11.11
CA MET A 158 15.00 2.25 11.07
C MET A 158 14.41 1.70 9.76
N GLY A 159 13.40 2.35 9.19
CA GLY A 159 12.89 2.02 7.86
C GLY A 159 13.96 2.17 6.77
N ALA A 160 14.68 3.30 6.78
CA ALA A 160 15.73 3.56 5.82
C ALA A 160 16.96 2.67 6.01
N LEU A 161 17.38 2.40 7.25
CA LEU A 161 18.63 1.72 7.56
C LEU A 161 18.50 0.21 7.76
N PHE A 162 17.33 -0.30 8.14
CA PHE A 162 17.12 -1.74 8.33
C PHE A 162 16.24 -2.32 7.23
N VAL A 163 15.06 -1.75 6.99
CA VAL A 163 14.10 -2.34 6.03
C VAL A 163 14.62 -2.28 4.61
N THR A 164 14.98 -1.09 4.14
CA THR A 164 15.41 -0.88 2.74
C THR A 164 16.58 -1.78 2.35
N PRO A 165 17.73 -1.78 3.07
CA PRO A 165 18.85 -2.64 2.69
C PRO A 165 18.55 -4.14 2.86
N MET A 166 17.71 -4.55 3.83
CA MET A 166 17.31 -5.95 3.94
C MET A 166 16.48 -6.39 2.73
N CYS A 167 15.55 -5.55 2.27
CA CYS A 167 14.77 -5.80 1.05
C CYS A 167 15.70 -5.89 -0.17
N MET A 168 16.63 -4.93 -0.32
CA MET A 168 17.61 -4.94 -1.40
C MET A 168 18.49 -6.18 -1.38
N LEU A 169 18.94 -6.63 -0.20
CA LEU A 169 19.77 -7.82 -0.06
C LEU A 169 19.01 -9.05 -0.57
N ILE A 170 17.78 -9.28 -0.13
CA ILE A 170 17.01 -10.45 -0.54
C ILE A 170 16.61 -10.35 -2.01
N VAL A 171 16.22 -9.17 -2.51
CA VAL A 171 15.89 -8.98 -3.93
C VAL A 171 17.11 -9.30 -4.80
N ASN A 172 18.25 -8.67 -4.54
CA ASN A 172 19.41 -8.76 -5.42
C ASN A 172 20.15 -10.10 -5.32
N TYR A 173 20.21 -10.71 -4.13
CA TYR A 173 21.01 -11.92 -3.89
C TYR A 173 20.20 -13.21 -3.74
N VAL A 174 18.87 -13.12 -3.63
CA VAL A 174 18.00 -14.31 -3.56
C VAL A 174 16.99 -14.32 -4.69
N CYS A 175 16.21 -13.25 -4.86
CA CYS A 175 15.12 -13.26 -5.84
C CYS A 175 15.64 -13.21 -7.27
N ASN A 176 16.51 -12.25 -7.59
CA ASN A 176 17.04 -12.08 -8.94
C ASN A 176 17.80 -13.33 -9.44
N PRO A 177 18.72 -13.96 -8.66
CA PRO A 177 19.42 -15.16 -9.11
C PRO A 177 18.52 -16.39 -9.29
N LEU A 178 17.44 -16.49 -8.52
CA LEU A 178 16.48 -17.60 -8.58
C LEU A 178 15.32 -17.33 -9.55
N GLY A 179 15.28 -16.16 -10.21
CA GLY A 179 14.16 -15.75 -11.06
C GLY A 179 12.83 -15.61 -10.30
N LEU A 180 12.88 -15.34 -9.00
CA LEU A 180 11.69 -15.17 -8.17
C LEU A 180 11.17 -13.72 -8.29
N PRO A 181 9.84 -13.52 -8.26
CA PRO A 181 9.26 -12.18 -8.20
C PRO A 181 9.79 -11.35 -7.03
N VAL A 182 10.17 -10.11 -7.32
CA VAL A 182 10.80 -9.19 -6.35
C VAL A 182 9.94 -8.91 -5.12
N VAL A 183 8.61 -9.03 -5.21
CA VAL A 183 7.71 -8.86 -4.06
C VAL A 183 8.06 -9.81 -2.91
N ILE A 184 8.52 -11.04 -3.21
CA ILE A 184 8.91 -12.02 -2.20
C ILE A 184 10.09 -11.47 -1.39
N GLY A 185 11.08 -10.87 -2.07
CA GLY A 185 12.23 -10.24 -1.43
C GLY A 185 11.86 -9.02 -0.60
N ASN A 186 10.98 -8.16 -1.12
CA ASN A 186 10.51 -6.96 -0.43
C ASN A 186 9.83 -7.32 0.89
N VAL A 187 8.81 -8.16 0.83
CA VAL A 187 7.97 -8.46 2.00
C VAL A 187 8.71 -9.34 3.02
N SER A 188 9.62 -10.22 2.57
CA SER A 188 10.52 -10.96 3.47
C SER A 188 11.52 -10.01 4.17
N GLY A 189 12.06 -9.04 3.44
CA GLY A 189 12.98 -8.04 3.98
C GLY A 189 12.30 -7.16 5.01
N MET A 190 11.08 -6.70 4.72
CA MET A 190 10.21 -5.99 5.67
C MET A 190 9.99 -6.79 6.95
N ALA A 191 9.68 -8.09 6.84
CA ALA A 191 9.44 -8.94 8.00
C ALA A 191 10.69 -9.07 8.89
N ILE A 192 11.83 -9.47 8.29
CA ILE A 192 13.09 -9.73 9.00
C ILE A 192 13.61 -8.44 9.67
N ALA A 193 13.67 -7.34 8.92
CA ALA A 193 14.14 -6.07 9.44
C ALA A 193 13.26 -5.55 10.58
N SER A 194 11.93 -5.72 10.46
CA SER A 194 10.99 -5.25 11.48
C SER A 194 11.08 -6.08 12.76
N ILE A 195 11.29 -7.40 12.66
CA ILE A 195 11.57 -8.25 13.83
C ILE A 195 12.82 -7.72 14.54
N GLY A 196 13.91 -7.48 13.81
CA GLY A 196 15.14 -6.91 14.36
C GLY A 196 14.93 -5.56 15.04
N ALA A 197 14.16 -4.67 14.41
CA ALA A 197 13.86 -3.35 14.95
C ALA A 197 13.01 -3.40 16.23
N PHE A 198 11.96 -4.23 16.28
CA PHE A 198 11.15 -4.36 17.51
C PHE A 198 11.94 -5.02 18.64
N VAL A 199 12.81 -5.98 18.34
CA VAL A 199 13.75 -6.54 19.32
C VAL A 199 14.70 -5.47 19.84
N LEU A 200 15.26 -4.63 18.96
CA LEU A 200 16.10 -3.49 19.35
C LEU A 200 15.34 -2.51 20.25
N CYS A 201 14.10 -2.14 19.90
CA CYS A 201 13.28 -1.24 20.71
C CYS A 201 12.91 -1.85 22.07
N ARG A 202 12.80 -3.18 22.16
CA ARG A 202 12.60 -3.88 23.42
C ARG A 202 13.84 -3.80 24.33
N TYR A 203 15.04 -3.95 23.76
CA TYR A 203 16.29 -3.86 24.52
C TYR A 203 16.72 -2.43 24.82
N ILE A 204 16.34 -1.47 23.97
CA ILE A 204 16.63 -0.04 24.14
C ILE A 204 15.31 0.75 24.09
N PRO A 205 14.48 0.69 25.15
CA PRO A 205 13.18 1.38 25.18
C PRO A 205 13.31 2.90 25.01
N SER A 206 14.47 3.46 25.36
CA SER A 206 14.75 4.89 25.16
C SER A 206 14.73 5.32 23.69
N LEU A 207 14.62 4.41 22.71
CA LEU A 207 14.39 4.76 21.31
C LEU A 207 12.94 5.17 21.04
N VAL A 208 11.98 4.68 21.83
CA VAL A 208 10.54 4.84 21.56
C VAL A 208 9.78 5.47 22.72
N THR A 209 10.30 5.38 23.95
CA THR A 209 9.69 6.00 25.13
C THR A 209 10.10 7.46 25.25
N SER A 210 9.14 8.38 25.28
CA SER A 210 9.36 9.79 25.64
C SER A 210 9.29 9.99 27.16
N ALA A 211 10.11 10.89 27.72
CA ALA A 211 10.25 11.13 29.16
C ALA A 211 9.07 11.90 29.80
N ALA A 212 8.21 12.48 28.97
CA ALA A 212 6.92 12.99 29.40
C ALA A 212 5.85 12.14 28.70
N PRO A 213 4.80 11.69 29.41
CA PRO A 213 3.55 11.54 28.71
C PRO A 213 3.25 12.95 28.20
N GLU A 214 3.41 13.19 26.90
CA GLU A 214 2.49 14.14 26.28
C GLU A 214 1.14 13.62 26.74
N GLN A 215 0.47 14.41 27.59
CA GLN A 215 -0.95 14.22 27.81
C GLN A 215 -1.47 14.11 26.38
N VAL A 216 -1.80 12.89 25.98
CA VAL A 216 -2.76 12.69 24.92
C VAL A 216 -3.93 13.45 25.51
N ALA A 217 -4.06 14.72 25.11
CA ALA A 217 -5.30 15.45 25.28
C ALA A 217 -6.31 14.41 24.89
N GLU A 218 -7.13 14.00 25.85
CA GLU A 218 -8.22 13.06 25.67
C GLU A 218 -8.90 13.51 24.40
N GLU A 219 -8.50 12.94 23.26
CA GLU A 219 -8.96 13.41 21.97
C GLU A 219 -10.34 12.82 21.95
N ALA A 220 -11.28 13.69 22.33
CA ALA A 220 -12.65 13.44 22.68
C ALA A 220 -13.04 12.05 22.22
N SER A 221 -13.21 11.14 23.19
CA SER A 221 -13.85 9.85 22.98
C SER A 221 -15.12 10.12 22.17
N ILE A 222 -15.03 9.95 20.86
CA ILE A 222 -16.16 10.10 19.98
C ILE A 222 -17.16 9.08 20.53
N PRO A 223 -18.37 9.50 20.92
CA PRO A 223 -19.26 8.63 21.67
C PRO A 223 -19.43 7.34 20.88
N VAL A 224 -19.06 6.22 21.53
CA VAL A 224 -19.20 4.85 21.05
C VAL A 224 -20.70 4.56 20.94
N THR A 225 -21.30 5.12 19.90
CA THR A 225 -22.63 4.79 19.40
C THR A 225 -22.48 4.33 17.96
N ALA A 226 -21.40 3.60 17.67
CA ALA A 226 -21.30 2.86 16.42
C ALA A 226 -22.29 1.68 16.54
N LYS A 227 -23.48 1.84 15.94
CA LYS A 227 -24.31 0.70 15.55
C LYS A 227 -23.38 -0.34 14.92
N ALA A 228 -23.56 -1.61 15.29
CA ALA A 228 -22.87 -2.71 14.62
C ALA A 228 -23.00 -2.51 13.10
N PRO A 229 -21.89 -2.52 12.34
CA PRO A 229 -21.95 -2.29 10.91
C PRO A 229 -22.92 -3.28 10.28
N ASP A 230 -23.81 -2.79 9.42
CA ASP A 230 -24.53 -3.69 8.52
C ASP A 230 -23.53 -4.19 7.48
N TYR A 231 -23.18 -5.47 7.57
CA TYR A 231 -22.22 -6.09 6.67
C TYR A 231 -22.78 -6.33 5.25
N GLY A 232 -23.95 -5.79 4.89
CA GLY A 232 -24.60 -5.93 3.60
C GLY A 232 -23.77 -5.50 2.37
N VAL A 233 -24.40 -5.51 1.19
CA VAL A 233 -23.71 -5.30 -0.11
C VAL A 233 -22.92 -3.99 -0.15
N VAL A 234 -23.49 -2.90 0.37
CA VAL A 234 -22.82 -1.60 0.42
C VAL A 234 -21.54 -1.65 1.25
N TRP A 235 -21.56 -2.33 2.40
CA TRP A 235 -20.38 -2.54 3.23
C TRP A 235 -19.33 -3.37 2.49
N SER A 236 -19.74 -4.44 1.81
CA SER A 236 -18.82 -5.27 1.02
C SER A 236 -18.12 -4.47 -0.08
N ILE A 237 -18.86 -3.66 -0.86
CA ILE A 237 -18.27 -2.82 -1.91
C ILE A 237 -17.29 -1.81 -1.33
N ARG A 238 -17.67 -1.14 -0.23
CA ARG A 238 -16.79 -0.18 0.45
C ARG A 238 -15.52 -0.84 0.98
N ARG A 239 -15.62 -2.06 1.51
CA ARG A 239 -14.48 -2.82 2.02
C ARG A 239 -13.54 -3.28 0.90
N VAL A 240 -14.10 -3.70 -0.24
CA VAL A 240 -13.32 -4.02 -1.44
C VAL A 240 -12.51 -2.82 -1.90
N LEU A 241 -13.13 -1.62 -1.91
CA LEU A 241 -12.40 -0.40 -2.21
C LEU A 241 -11.33 -0.12 -1.15
N ALA A 242 -11.66 -0.20 0.14
CA ALA A 242 -10.73 0.07 1.23
C ALA A 242 -9.46 -0.82 1.22
N ASP A 243 -9.53 -2.06 0.70
CA ASP A 243 -8.38 -2.97 0.63
C ASP A 243 -7.19 -2.40 -0.17
N PHE A 244 -7.43 -1.57 -1.19
CA PHE A 244 -6.36 -0.95 -2.00
C PHE A 244 -5.43 -0.02 -1.22
N SER A 245 -5.89 0.50 -0.07
CA SER A 245 -5.11 1.40 0.79
C SER A 245 -4.78 0.79 2.15
N GLU A 246 -5.07 -0.49 2.35
CA GLU A 246 -4.81 -1.18 3.63
C GLU A 246 -3.31 -1.41 3.88
N ALA A 247 -2.53 -1.66 2.81
CA ALA A 247 -1.09 -1.91 2.93
C ALA A 247 -0.28 -0.76 3.58
N PRO A 248 -0.51 0.53 3.24
CA PRO A 248 0.06 1.66 3.98
C PRO A 248 -0.69 1.99 5.29
N PHE A 249 -1.51 1.07 5.81
CA PHE A 249 -2.29 1.22 7.05
C PHE A 249 -3.42 2.26 6.99
N PHE A 250 -3.90 2.62 5.80
CA PHE A 250 -5.01 3.56 5.65
C PHE A 250 -6.36 2.86 5.68
N GLY A 251 -6.53 1.80 4.89
CA GLY A 251 -7.72 0.95 4.95
C GLY A 251 -9.03 1.71 4.75
N ASN A 252 -9.02 2.71 3.86
CA ASN A 252 -10.10 3.67 3.67
C ASN A 252 -10.44 3.82 2.19
N GLU A 253 -11.72 3.78 1.86
CA GLU A 253 -12.20 3.81 0.49
C GLU A 253 -11.91 5.14 -0.22
N TRP A 254 -11.82 6.28 0.47
CA TRP A 254 -11.45 7.56 -0.16
C TRP A 254 -9.98 7.58 -0.55
N ALA A 255 -9.10 7.07 0.31
CA ALA A 255 -7.69 6.87 0.00
C ALA A 255 -7.52 5.97 -1.24
N SER A 256 -8.26 4.86 -1.27
CA SER A 256 -8.26 3.93 -2.40
C SER A 256 -8.83 4.53 -3.69
N LEU A 257 -9.94 5.28 -3.61
CA LEU A 257 -10.51 5.97 -4.77
C LEU A 257 -9.53 6.99 -5.33
N GLY A 258 -8.88 7.77 -4.47
CA GLY A 258 -7.84 8.71 -4.89
C GLY A 258 -6.68 8.01 -5.59
N LEU A 259 -6.20 6.88 -5.04
CA LEU A 259 -5.17 6.05 -5.64
C LEU A 259 -5.56 5.56 -7.04
N ILE A 260 -6.76 4.96 -7.18
CA ILE A 260 -7.26 4.39 -8.44
C ILE A 260 -7.47 5.49 -9.48
N VAL A 261 -8.10 6.62 -9.10
CA VAL A 261 -8.30 7.77 -10.00
C VAL A 261 -6.95 8.32 -10.47
N GLY A 262 -5.98 8.44 -9.58
CA GLY A 262 -4.63 8.88 -9.93
C GLY A 262 -3.91 7.91 -10.88
N ALA A 263 -4.08 6.60 -10.70
CA ALA A 263 -3.53 5.59 -11.60
C ALA A 263 -4.21 5.62 -12.99
N LEU A 264 -5.53 5.77 -13.04
CA LEU A 264 -6.28 5.90 -14.30
C LEU A 264 -5.93 7.20 -15.04
N LEU A 265 -5.73 8.29 -14.31
CA LEU A 265 -5.22 9.54 -14.88
C LEU A 265 -3.83 9.35 -15.48
N ALA A 266 -2.92 8.69 -14.76
CA ALA A 266 -1.59 8.36 -15.28
C ALA A 266 -1.67 7.55 -16.58
N PHE A 267 -2.48 6.49 -16.60
CA PHE A 267 -2.64 5.63 -17.77
C PHE A 267 -3.24 6.34 -18.98
N THR A 268 -4.21 7.24 -18.75
CA THR A 268 -4.81 8.02 -19.85
C THR A 268 -3.90 9.15 -20.34
N LEU A 269 -2.93 9.59 -19.54
CA LEU A 269 -1.89 10.51 -20.00
C LEU A 269 -0.82 9.77 -20.80
N ASN A 270 -0.34 8.64 -20.29
CA ASN A 270 0.60 7.77 -20.97
C ASN A 270 0.45 6.32 -20.45
N PRO A 271 -0.04 5.37 -21.26
CA PRO A 271 -0.22 3.97 -20.83
C PRO A 271 1.08 3.28 -20.37
N MET A 272 2.23 3.80 -20.78
CA MET A 272 3.56 3.30 -20.43
C MET A 272 4.19 4.01 -19.22
N SER A 273 3.45 4.89 -18.53
CA SER A 273 3.94 5.51 -17.29
C SER A 273 3.66 4.71 -16.02
N PRO A 274 2.46 4.14 -15.78
CA PRO A 274 2.21 3.35 -14.58
C PRO A 274 2.67 1.89 -14.77
N VAL A 275 2.69 1.14 -13.67
CA VAL A 275 2.97 -0.31 -13.65
C VAL A 275 4.29 -0.62 -14.36
N TYR A 276 5.33 0.13 -13.99
CA TYR A 276 6.69 -0.04 -14.50
C TYR A 276 6.81 0.05 -16.04
N GLY A 277 5.86 0.73 -16.69
CA GLY A 277 5.80 0.83 -18.14
C GLY A 277 5.45 -0.46 -18.87
N THR A 278 4.70 -1.36 -18.23
CA THR A 278 4.26 -2.61 -18.86
C THR A 278 2.98 -2.45 -19.69
N GLY A 279 2.22 -1.37 -19.50
CA GLY A 279 0.89 -1.19 -20.10
C GLY A 279 -0.20 -2.06 -19.49
N LEU A 280 0.08 -2.79 -18.40
CA LEU A 280 -0.83 -3.78 -17.79
C LEU A 280 -1.75 -3.20 -16.70
N LEU A 281 -1.90 -1.88 -16.59
CA LEU A 281 -2.73 -1.28 -15.53
C LEU A 281 -4.17 -1.79 -15.51
N PRO A 282 -4.91 -1.89 -16.64
CA PRO A 282 -6.28 -2.39 -16.60
C PRO A 282 -6.40 -3.81 -16.05
N GLN A 283 -5.48 -4.70 -16.46
CA GLN A 283 -5.42 -6.09 -16.03
C GLN A 283 -5.06 -6.19 -14.56
N LEU A 284 -4.07 -5.40 -14.11
CA LEU A 284 -3.67 -5.31 -12.72
C LEU A 284 -4.84 -4.84 -11.83
N LEU A 285 -5.51 -3.74 -12.20
CA LEU A 285 -6.67 -3.23 -11.47
C LEU A 285 -7.81 -4.25 -11.43
N ALA A 286 -8.09 -4.93 -12.54
CA ALA A 286 -9.13 -5.95 -12.62
C ALA A 286 -8.82 -7.14 -11.69
N GLY A 287 -7.59 -7.66 -11.71
CA GLY A 287 -7.17 -8.73 -10.80
C GLY A 287 -7.20 -8.32 -9.34
N GLN A 288 -6.75 -7.09 -9.04
CA GLN A 288 -6.74 -6.54 -7.69
C GLN A 288 -8.16 -6.38 -7.14
N ALA A 289 -9.07 -5.81 -7.93
CA ALA A 289 -10.47 -5.67 -7.57
C ALA A 289 -11.14 -7.05 -7.39
N LEU A 290 -10.84 -8.00 -8.29
CA LEU A 290 -11.39 -9.36 -8.21
C LEU A 290 -10.92 -10.09 -6.96
N THR A 291 -9.62 -10.08 -6.65
CA THR A 291 -9.10 -10.81 -5.47
C THR A 291 -9.61 -10.20 -4.17
N SER A 292 -9.74 -8.88 -4.08
CA SER A 292 -10.34 -8.24 -2.92
C SER A 292 -11.84 -8.57 -2.82
N ALA A 293 -12.59 -8.53 -3.91
CA ALA A 293 -14.01 -8.94 -3.91
C ALA A 293 -14.19 -10.39 -3.44
N LEU A 294 -13.40 -11.32 -3.99
CA LEU A 294 -13.41 -12.72 -3.56
C LEU A 294 -13.03 -12.85 -2.08
N GLY A 295 -11.96 -12.18 -1.65
CA GLY A 295 -11.49 -12.20 -0.27
C GLY A 295 -12.56 -11.72 0.71
N VAL A 296 -13.18 -10.56 0.44
CA VAL A 296 -14.23 -9.96 1.28
C VAL A 296 -15.47 -10.84 1.32
N LEU A 297 -15.90 -11.42 0.19
CA LEU A 297 -17.11 -12.24 0.13
C LEU A 297 -16.91 -13.61 0.79
N ILE A 298 -15.82 -14.32 0.48
CA ILE A 298 -15.51 -15.64 1.02
C ILE A 298 -15.29 -15.56 2.53
N TRP A 299 -14.49 -14.57 2.98
CA TRP A 299 -14.10 -14.44 4.38
C TRP A 299 -14.97 -13.47 5.18
N ARG A 300 -16.15 -13.08 4.67
CA ARG A 300 -17.08 -12.17 5.35
C ARG A 300 -17.43 -12.60 6.78
N LYS A 301 -17.62 -13.91 7.01
CA LYS A 301 -17.88 -14.44 8.35
C LYS A 301 -16.71 -14.20 9.31
N GLN A 302 -15.47 -14.27 8.83
CA GLN A 302 -14.29 -13.99 9.64
C GLN A 302 -14.17 -12.50 9.93
N TRP A 303 -14.48 -11.63 8.96
CA TRP A 303 -14.61 -10.19 9.18
C TRP A 303 -15.60 -9.88 10.31
N ILE A 304 -16.80 -10.48 10.28
CA ILE A 304 -17.82 -10.29 11.31
C ILE A 304 -17.32 -10.78 12.69
N ALA A 305 -16.70 -11.96 12.73
CA ALA A 305 -16.27 -12.58 13.97
C ALA A 305 -15.06 -11.87 14.62
N ARG A 306 -14.17 -11.29 13.81
CA ARG A 306 -12.89 -10.73 14.27
C ARG A 306 -12.83 -9.21 14.21
N GLY A 307 -13.80 -8.55 13.60
CA GLY A 307 -13.80 -7.10 13.31
C GLY A 307 -12.83 -6.66 12.21
N TRP A 308 -11.81 -7.49 11.92
CA TRP A 308 -10.84 -7.25 10.86
C TRP A 308 -10.35 -8.57 10.24
N TYR A 309 -10.09 -8.58 8.92
CA TYR A 309 -9.48 -9.71 8.23
C TYR A 309 -8.56 -9.25 7.07
N PRO A 310 -7.39 -9.87 6.86
CA PRO A 310 -6.39 -9.37 5.90
C PRO A 310 -6.70 -9.72 4.43
N THR A 311 -7.86 -9.29 3.92
CA THR A 311 -8.30 -9.58 2.53
C THR A 311 -7.51 -8.83 1.46
N TYR A 312 -6.80 -7.77 1.83
CA TYR A 312 -5.91 -7.01 0.96
C TYR A 312 -4.60 -7.73 0.62
N VAL A 313 -4.18 -8.73 1.40
CA VAL A 313 -2.87 -9.37 1.26
C VAL A 313 -2.59 -9.86 -0.18
N PRO A 314 -3.47 -10.61 -0.84
CA PRO A 314 -3.24 -11.05 -2.22
C PRO A 314 -3.31 -9.92 -3.26
N LEU A 315 -4.01 -8.82 -2.96
CA LEU A 315 -4.13 -7.63 -3.83
C LEU A 315 -2.78 -6.95 -4.04
N VAL A 316 -1.93 -6.91 -3.01
CA VAL A 316 -0.60 -6.28 -3.03
C VAL A 316 0.55 -7.30 -3.06
N SER A 317 0.27 -8.55 -3.47
CA SER A 317 1.32 -9.57 -3.58
C SER A 317 1.09 -10.53 -4.74
N VAL A 318 0.26 -11.54 -4.54
CA VAL A 318 0.04 -12.65 -5.47
C VAL A 318 -0.42 -12.18 -6.84
N VAL A 319 -1.47 -11.34 -6.89
CA VAL A 319 -2.05 -10.90 -8.16
C VAL A 319 -1.08 -10.04 -8.98
N PRO A 320 -0.48 -8.97 -8.42
CA PRO A 320 0.52 -8.21 -9.16
C PRO A 320 1.70 -9.05 -9.63
N ALA A 321 2.22 -9.94 -8.78
CA ALA A 321 3.35 -10.79 -9.13
C ALA A 321 3.01 -11.73 -10.30
N ALA A 322 1.83 -12.36 -10.27
CA ALA A 322 1.37 -13.22 -11.35
C ALA A 322 1.19 -12.47 -12.67
N ILE A 323 0.53 -11.31 -12.65
CA ILE A 323 0.28 -10.50 -13.86
C ILE A 323 1.60 -9.96 -14.45
N LEU A 324 2.51 -9.49 -13.61
CA LEU A 324 3.81 -8.98 -14.07
C LEU A 324 4.74 -10.08 -14.59
N THR A 325 4.55 -11.32 -14.13
CA THR A 325 5.40 -12.46 -14.52
C THR A 325 4.84 -13.21 -15.75
N TYR A 326 3.52 -13.42 -15.79
CA TYR A 326 2.86 -14.25 -16.80
C TYR A 326 1.98 -13.46 -17.78
N GLY A 327 1.82 -12.16 -17.57
CA GLY A 327 1.02 -11.30 -18.45
C GLY A 327 -0.43 -11.12 -18.01
N GLY A 328 -1.19 -10.43 -18.86
CA GLY A 328 -2.54 -9.94 -18.58
C GLY A 328 -3.69 -10.87 -18.97
N ASP A 329 -3.42 -12.15 -19.23
CA ASP A 329 -4.45 -13.08 -19.69
C ASP A 329 -5.48 -13.40 -18.61
N TRP A 330 -6.72 -13.67 -19.04
CA TRP A 330 -7.84 -13.90 -18.13
C TRP A 330 -7.59 -15.08 -17.18
N GLN A 331 -6.91 -16.13 -17.64
CA GLN A 331 -6.55 -17.29 -16.81
C GLN A 331 -5.61 -16.87 -15.67
N VAL A 332 -4.59 -16.06 -15.96
CA VAL A 332 -3.66 -15.52 -14.95
C VAL A 332 -4.41 -14.66 -13.95
N ILE A 333 -5.27 -13.75 -14.42
CA ILE A 333 -6.07 -12.86 -13.58
C ILE A 333 -6.98 -13.67 -12.64
N VAL A 334 -7.77 -14.59 -13.17
CA VAL A 334 -8.78 -15.33 -12.39
C VAL A 334 -8.12 -16.31 -11.43
N SER A 335 -7.14 -17.09 -11.89
CA SER A 335 -6.47 -18.09 -11.05
C SER A 335 -5.68 -17.45 -9.91
N SER A 336 -4.88 -16.41 -10.18
CA SER A 336 -4.14 -15.69 -9.15
C SER A 336 -5.07 -14.99 -8.15
N ALA A 337 -6.16 -14.38 -8.63
CA ALA A 337 -7.11 -13.71 -7.75
C ALA A 337 -7.85 -14.68 -6.82
N LEU A 338 -8.30 -15.82 -7.34
CA LEU A 338 -9.01 -16.84 -6.57
C LEU A 338 -8.08 -17.54 -5.58
N LEU A 339 -6.95 -18.06 -6.04
CA LEU A 339 -5.98 -18.76 -5.18
C LEU A 339 -5.43 -17.81 -4.11
N GLY A 340 -5.12 -16.56 -4.49
CA GLY A 340 -4.70 -15.52 -3.58
C GLY A 340 -5.73 -15.24 -2.49
N ALA A 341 -7.00 -15.05 -2.86
CA ALA A 341 -8.09 -14.80 -1.93
C ALA A 341 -8.36 -15.98 -0.97
N LEU A 342 -8.14 -17.21 -1.41
CA LEU A 342 -8.36 -18.42 -0.60
C LEU A 342 -7.21 -18.69 0.39
N ILE A 343 -5.97 -18.41 0.00
CA ILE A 343 -4.79 -18.83 0.78
C ILE A 343 -4.23 -17.68 1.62
N ALA A 344 -4.07 -16.49 1.04
CA ALA A 344 -3.26 -15.45 1.65
C ALA A 344 -3.93 -14.78 2.88
N PRO A 345 -5.24 -14.47 2.89
CA PRO A 345 -5.92 -13.93 4.07
C PRO A 345 -5.90 -14.86 5.30
N PRO A 346 -6.29 -16.15 5.22
CA PRO A 346 -6.24 -17.02 6.40
C PRO A 346 -4.82 -17.25 6.90
N LEU A 347 -3.84 -17.38 6.00
CA LEU A 347 -2.43 -17.51 6.38
C LEU A 347 -1.94 -16.25 7.10
N ALA A 348 -2.25 -15.06 6.58
CA ALA A 348 -1.89 -13.79 7.20
C ALA A 348 -2.49 -13.66 8.60
N CYS A 349 -3.78 -14.01 8.74
CA CYS A 349 -4.45 -13.99 10.04
C CYS A 349 -3.80 -14.97 11.03
N ALA A 350 -3.48 -16.18 10.59
CA ALA A 350 -2.84 -17.20 11.41
C ALA A 350 -1.42 -16.81 11.85
N LEU A 351 -0.64 -16.19 10.97
CA LEU A 351 0.71 -15.71 11.28
C LEU A 351 0.66 -14.49 12.20
N ALA A 352 -0.20 -13.51 11.91
CA ALA A 352 -0.33 -12.30 12.73
C ALA A 352 -0.73 -12.62 14.18
N GLN A 353 -1.57 -13.65 14.40
CA GLN A 353 -1.93 -14.12 15.74
C GLN A 353 -0.78 -14.79 16.51
N ARG A 354 0.26 -15.25 15.81
CA ARG A 354 1.46 -15.88 16.40
C ARG A 354 2.60 -14.89 16.61
N VAL A 355 2.48 -13.66 16.09
CA VAL A 355 3.46 -12.60 16.32
C VAL A 355 3.42 -12.19 17.80
N PRO A 356 4.58 -12.10 18.49
CA PRO A 356 4.61 -11.66 19.89
C PRO A 356 3.98 -10.27 20.08
N GLY A 357 3.27 -10.05 21.19
CA GLY A 357 2.52 -8.80 21.41
C GLY A 357 3.33 -7.50 21.50
N HIS A 358 4.66 -7.57 21.52
CA HIS A 358 5.55 -6.40 21.44
C HIS A 358 5.97 -6.06 19.99
N MET A 359 5.45 -6.80 19.01
CA MET A 359 5.68 -6.61 17.59
C MET A 359 4.33 -6.38 16.90
N HIS A 360 4.33 -5.56 15.85
CA HIS A 360 3.09 -5.26 15.13
C HIS A 360 2.67 -6.44 14.22
N GLY A 361 1.36 -6.73 14.17
CA GLY A 361 0.80 -7.87 13.44
C GLY A 361 1.04 -7.87 11.93
N PHE A 362 1.41 -6.73 11.33
CA PHE A 362 1.73 -6.64 9.90
C PHE A 362 2.86 -7.58 9.46
N ILE A 363 3.76 -7.96 10.38
CA ILE A 363 4.80 -8.97 10.11
C ILE A 363 4.16 -10.27 9.61
N GLY A 364 3.03 -10.69 10.20
CA GLY A 364 2.28 -11.85 9.73
C GLY A 364 1.69 -11.65 8.33
N ASN A 365 1.24 -10.43 8.01
CA ASN A 365 0.71 -10.11 6.69
C ASN A 365 1.80 -10.20 5.61
N VAL A 366 2.95 -9.55 5.84
CA VAL A 366 4.06 -9.57 4.86
C VAL A 366 4.69 -10.96 4.71
N LEU A 367 4.76 -11.76 5.78
CA LEU A 367 5.18 -13.17 5.67
C LEU A 367 4.18 -13.99 4.84
N SER A 368 2.89 -13.77 5.03
CA SER A 368 1.86 -14.42 4.19
C SER A 368 1.97 -14.00 2.72
N MET A 369 2.28 -12.74 2.43
CA MET A 369 2.53 -12.27 1.06
C MET A 369 3.66 -13.07 0.41
N ALA A 370 4.81 -13.23 1.08
CA ALA A 370 5.94 -14.01 0.57
C ALA A 370 5.56 -15.48 0.33
N ILE A 371 5.01 -16.14 1.35
CA ILE A 371 4.69 -17.57 1.30
C ILE A 371 3.63 -17.85 0.24
N SER A 372 2.55 -17.06 0.21
CA SER A 372 1.46 -17.25 -0.75
C SER A 372 1.94 -17.01 -2.17
N THR A 373 2.77 -15.98 -2.41
CA THR A 373 3.33 -15.72 -3.73
C THR A 373 4.23 -16.87 -4.20
N LEU A 374 5.12 -17.37 -3.33
CA LEU A 374 5.99 -18.51 -3.62
C LEU A 374 5.20 -19.78 -3.98
N LEU A 375 4.10 -20.04 -3.28
CA LEU A 375 3.29 -21.24 -3.49
C LEU A 375 2.38 -21.14 -4.71
N ILE A 376 1.78 -19.98 -4.95
CA ILE A 376 0.70 -19.82 -5.94
C ILE A 376 1.25 -19.60 -7.34
N LEU A 377 2.34 -18.84 -7.50
CA LEU A 377 2.83 -18.48 -8.83
C LEU A 377 3.21 -19.67 -9.71
N PRO A 378 3.93 -20.70 -9.21
CA PRO A 378 4.21 -21.89 -10.02
C PRO A 378 2.94 -22.58 -10.53
N LEU A 379 1.88 -22.61 -9.69
CA LEU A 379 0.59 -23.18 -10.07
C LEU A 379 -0.12 -22.33 -11.13
N VAL A 380 -0.10 -21.01 -11.00
CA VAL A 380 -0.66 -20.09 -12.01
C VAL A 380 0.10 -20.21 -13.33
N GLY A 381 1.43 -20.26 -13.30
CA GLY A 381 2.24 -20.46 -14.51
C GLY A 381 1.96 -21.80 -15.20
N TRP A 382 1.73 -22.86 -14.44
CA TRP A 382 1.31 -24.15 -14.99
C TRP A 382 -0.09 -24.07 -15.63
N LEU A 383 -1.05 -23.40 -14.99
CA LEU A 383 -2.41 -23.20 -15.51
C LEU A 383 -2.46 -22.27 -16.73
N ALA A 384 -1.53 -21.34 -16.87
CA ALA A 384 -1.47 -20.42 -18.02
C ALA A 384 -0.78 -21.06 -19.24
N SER A 385 -0.09 -22.18 -19.07
CA SER A 385 0.63 -22.88 -20.13
C SER A 385 -0.14 -24.08 -20.73
N HIS A 386 -1.32 -24.39 -20.19
CA HIS A 386 -2.20 -25.49 -20.60
C HIS A 386 -3.64 -25.00 -20.72
#